data_AF-A0A9W8Q4U3-F1
#
_entry.id   AF-A0A9W8Q4U3-F1
#
_cell.length_a   1.000
_cell.length_b   1.000
_cell.length_c   1.000
_cell.angle_alpha   90.00
_cell.angle_beta   90.00
_cell.angle_gamma   90.00
#
_symmetry.space_group_name_H-M   'P 1'
#
loop_
_entity.id
_entity.type
_entity.pdbx_description
1 polymer ?
#
loop_
_entity_poly.entity_id
_entity_poly.type
_entity_poly.pdbx_seq_one_letter_code
_entity_poly.pdbx_strand_id
1 'polypeptide(L)'
;MLLLHEMSRGHLQAASNFLTIACRTVFALGGHTVSVPLAKGLDCVLTLRERESRYVRMLFWYCYTLDKTISLHMGQPAVISDDLCDLRLSESTQQRYFESYPRQAIELQADSRDTLETFLYRRLSIIKSKAIQKLYSPVSLQMSSAKLLHSIRKLDEELEGWRSSIPAELLLVSSVQWPNQNYQDLHQLGSMRQIELQLDYYYVLAIVHCAIGRCMADINPAEPEGILLVSMCFACHTISHVRFNDPFLQRPQAAFS
;
A
#
# COMPACT_ATOMS: atom_id res chain seq x y z
N MET A 1 11.97 11.87 6.37
CA MET A 1 12.32 11.74 7.80
C MET A 1 11.22 12.25 8.72
N LEU A 2 10.82 13.53 8.67
CA LEU A 2 9.70 14.04 9.48
C LEU A 2 8.40 13.24 9.32
N LEU A 3 8.03 12.90 8.08
CA LEU A 3 6.88 12.04 7.79
C LEU A 3 6.94 10.71 8.55
N LEU A 4 8.06 9.98 8.44
CA LEU A 4 8.21 8.67 9.08
C LEU A 4 8.20 8.80 10.62
N HIS A 5 8.77 9.87 11.15
CA HIS A 5 8.72 10.17 12.58
C HIS A 5 7.28 10.35 13.06
N GLU A 6 6.47 11.18 12.40
CA GLU A 6 5.07 11.38 12.78
C GLU A 6 4.24 10.09 12.62
N MET A 7 4.52 9.28 11.58
CA MET A 7 3.89 7.96 11.44
C MET A 7 4.22 7.03 12.61
N SER A 8 5.48 6.97 13.03
CA SER A 8 5.90 6.14 14.18
C SER A 8 5.24 6.54 15.50
N ARG A 9 4.81 7.81 15.60
CA ARG A 9 4.07 8.35 16.75
C ARG A 9 2.55 8.21 16.62
N GLY A 10 2.05 7.70 15.51
CA GLY A 10 0.62 7.60 15.21
C GLY A 10 -0.03 8.93 14.81
N HIS A 11 0.74 10.00 14.58
CA HIS A 11 0.23 11.30 14.17
C HIS A 11 -0.02 11.36 12.64
N LEU A 12 -0.99 10.56 12.17
CA LEU A 12 -1.23 10.37 10.74
C LEU A 12 -1.61 11.66 9.99
N GLN A 13 -2.30 12.60 10.65
CA GLN A 13 -2.65 13.88 10.03
C GLN A 13 -1.41 14.76 9.78
N ALA A 14 -0.48 14.82 10.74
CA ALA A 14 0.78 15.55 10.55
C ALA A 14 1.64 14.89 9.47
N ALA A 15 1.70 13.56 9.46
CA ALA A 15 2.38 12.80 8.42
C ALA A 15 1.80 13.09 7.02
N SER A 16 0.47 13.17 6.89
CA SER A 16 -0.22 13.52 5.64
C SER A 16 0.14 14.90 5.11
N ASN A 17 0.27 15.89 6.00
CA ASN A 17 0.70 17.24 5.62
C ASN A 17 2.12 17.23 5.04
N PHE A 18 3.05 16.53 5.70
CA PHE A 18 4.42 16.38 5.19
C PHE A 18 4.47 15.59 3.89
N LEU A 19 3.66 14.55 3.76
CA LEU A 19 3.55 13.74 2.55
C LEU A 19 3.12 14.60 1.36
N THR A 20 2.11 15.46 1.54
CA THR A 20 1.63 16.33 0.46
C THR A 20 2.75 17.22 -0.11
N ILE A 21 3.58 17.78 0.76
CA ILE A 21 4.73 18.60 0.36
C ILE A 21 5.78 17.74 -0.36
N ALA A 22 6.09 16.57 0.19
CA ALA A 22 7.04 15.63 -0.40
C ALA A 22 6.60 15.17 -1.81
N CYS A 23 5.34 14.76 -1.96
CA CYS A 23 4.74 14.36 -3.24
C CYS A 23 4.88 15.47 -4.28
N ARG A 24 4.47 16.71 -3.94
CA ARG A 24 4.59 17.86 -4.86
C ARG A 24 6.04 18.13 -5.26
N THR A 25 6.97 18.01 -4.32
CA THR A 25 8.40 18.23 -4.55
C THR A 25 8.96 17.19 -5.51
N VAL A 26 8.67 15.91 -5.28
CA VAL A 26 9.14 14.83 -6.15
C VAL A 26 8.50 14.90 -7.54
N PHE A 27 7.24 15.35 -7.63
CA PHE A 27 6.60 15.62 -8.92
C PHE A 27 7.29 16.75 -9.68
N ALA A 28 7.61 17.86 -9.01
CA ALA A 28 8.35 18.97 -9.61
C ALA A 28 9.74 18.56 -10.11
N LEU A 29 10.39 17.61 -9.44
CA LEU A 29 11.67 17.02 -9.85
C LEU A 29 11.52 15.94 -10.95
N GLY A 30 10.30 15.65 -11.41
CA GLY A 30 10.05 14.68 -12.49
C GLY A 30 10.06 13.20 -12.07
N GLY A 31 10.06 12.89 -10.76
CA GLY A 31 10.20 11.51 -10.27
C GLY A 31 9.07 10.55 -10.65
N HIS A 32 7.90 11.10 -10.99
CA HIS A 32 6.74 10.36 -11.49
C HIS A 32 6.95 9.77 -12.89
N THR A 33 7.98 10.23 -13.63
CA THR A 33 8.33 9.75 -14.97
C THR A 33 9.55 8.82 -14.95
N VAL A 34 9.64 7.89 -15.90
CA VAL A 34 10.86 7.09 -16.10
C VAL A 34 11.91 7.96 -16.79
N SER A 35 12.93 8.36 -16.03
CA SER A 35 13.96 9.29 -16.52
C SER A 35 15.28 8.63 -16.94
N VAL A 36 15.53 7.34 -16.66
CA VAL A 36 16.79 6.66 -17.05
C VAL A 36 16.53 5.18 -17.40
N PRO A 37 17.04 4.66 -18.53
CA PRO A 37 16.98 3.24 -18.82
C PRO A 37 17.72 2.45 -17.74
N LEU A 38 17.02 1.51 -17.11
CA LEU A 38 17.54 0.66 -16.03
C LEU A 38 18.61 -0.37 -16.51
N ALA A 39 19.11 -0.18 -17.72
CA ALA A 39 19.85 -1.16 -18.52
C ALA A 39 21.38 -0.97 -18.51
N LYS A 40 21.91 0.04 -17.82
CA LYS A 40 23.37 0.08 -17.57
C LYS A 40 23.68 -0.96 -16.49
N GLY A 41 24.53 -1.94 -16.85
CA GLY A 41 24.98 -3.01 -15.96
C GLY A 41 25.61 -2.48 -14.66
N LEU A 42 25.77 -3.37 -13.67
CA LEU A 42 26.29 -3.03 -12.33
C LEU A 42 27.68 -2.35 -12.40
N ASP A 43 28.43 -2.60 -13.48
CA ASP A 43 29.80 -2.13 -13.69
C ASP A 43 29.91 -0.78 -14.43
N CYS A 44 28.80 -0.13 -14.76
CA CYS A 44 28.82 1.16 -15.45
C CYS A 44 28.90 2.32 -14.44
N VAL A 45 29.95 3.14 -14.54
CA VAL A 45 30.07 4.39 -13.77
C VAL A 45 28.92 5.34 -14.15
N LEU A 46 28.01 5.56 -13.21
CA LEU A 46 26.90 6.50 -13.38
C LEU A 46 27.40 7.94 -13.30
N THR A 47 26.96 8.76 -14.24
CA THR A 47 27.10 10.22 -14.18
C THR A 47 26.32 10.80 -12.98
N LEU A 48 26.69 11.99 -12.51
CA LEU A 48 25.97 12.68 -11.42
C LEU A 48 24.47 12.81 -11.73
N ARG A 49 24.13 13.19 -12.96
CA ARG A 49 22.73 13.34 -13.42
C ARG A 49 21.95 12.02 -13.35
N GLU A 50 22.57 10.91 -13.72
CA GLU A 50 21.94 9.59 -13.63
C GLU A 50 21.73 9.16 -12.18
N ARG A 51 22.67 9.49 -11.27
CA ARG A 51 22.51 9.24 -9.84
C ARG A 51 21.37 10.06 -9.25
N GLU A 52 21.35 11.37 -9.52
CA GLU A 52 20.27 12.27 -9.08
C GLU A 52 18.91 11.76 -9.55
N SER A 53 18.79 11.38 -10.83
CA SER A 53 17.55 10.85 -11.37
C SER A 53 17.11 9.55 -10.70
N ARG A 54 18.05 8.63 -10.40
CA ARG A 54 17.75 7.41 -9.63
C ARG A 54 17.28 7.73 -8.20
N TYR A 55 17.91 8.69 -7.53
CA TYR A 55 17.50 9.11 -6.19
C TYR A 55 16.11 9.75 -6.19
N VAL A 56 15.82 10.64 -7.15
CA VAL A 56 14.48 11.24 -7.31
C VAL A 56 13.42 10.16 -7.57
N ARG A 57 13.73 9.17 -8.41
CA ARG A 57 12.84 8.03 -8.68
C ARG A 57 12.63 7.15 -7.45
N MET A 58 13.66 6.94 -6.64
CA MET A 58 13.55 6.23 -5.37
C MET A 58 12.64 6.99 -4.39
N LEU A 59 12.83 8.30 -4.25
CA LEU A 59 11.98 9.15 -3.42
C LEU A 59 10.52 9.16 -3.89
N PHE A 60 10.27 9.11 -5.21
CA PHE A 60 8.93 8.96 -5.76
C PHE A 60 8.26 7.70 -5.24
N TRP A 61 8.93 6.55 -5.31
CA TRP A 61 8.36 5.29 -4.84
C TRP A 61 8.10 5.29 -3.34
N TYR A 62 8.98 5.90 -2.53
CA TYR A 62 8.70 6.10 -1.11
C TYR A 62 7.43 6.94 -0.89
N CYS A 63 7.32 8.08 -1.55
CA CYS A 63 6.14 8.94 -1.44
C CYS A 63 4.87 8.20 -1.90
N TYR A 64 4.93 7.49 -3.02
CA TYR A 64 3.83 6.69 -3.55
C TYR A 64 3.38 5.61 -2.56
N THR A 65 4.31 4.83 -2.01
CA THR A 65 4.01 3.77 -1.04
C THR A 65 3.35 4.34 0.22
N LEU A 66 3.92 5.41 0.77
CA LEU A 66 3.42 6.05 1.98
C LEU A 66 2.05 6.70 1.76
N ASP A 67 1.82 7.29 0.58
CA ASP A 67 0.53 7.86 0.19
C ASP A 67 -0.59 6.82 0.20
N LYS A 68 -0.38 5.65 -0.41
CA LYS A 68 -1.40 4.60 -0.39
C LYS A 68 -1.61 4.02 1.01
N THR A 69 -0.54 3.86 1.80
CA THR A 69 -0.65 3.40 3.19
C THR A 69 -1.46 4.40 4.03
N ILE A 70 -1.09 5.68 4.04
CA ILE A 70 -1.77 6.71 4.82
C ILE A 70 -3.24 6.86 4.37
N SER A 71 -3.49 6.82 3.07
CA SER A 71 -4.85 6.90 2.50
C SER A 71 -5.76 5.79 3.00
N LEU A 72 -5.27 4.55 3.05
CA LEU A 72 -6.02 3.41 3.57
C LEU A 72 -6.28 3.52 5.08
N HIS A 73 -5.28 3.93 5.86
CA HIS A 73 -5.42 4.08 7.30
C HIS A 73 -6.39 5.20 7.69
N MET A 74 -6.31 6.33 6.97
CA MET A 74 -7.13 7.51 7.25
C MET A 74 -8.46 7.53 6.51
N GLY A 75 -8.69 6.61 5.56
CA GLY A 75 -9.89 6.63 4.73
C GLY A 75 -9.97 7.84 3.79
N GLN A 76 -8.83 8.48 3.51
CA GLN A 76 -8.75 9.70 2.69
C GLN A 76 -8.32 9.36 1.26
N PRO A 77 -8.67 10.20 0.26
CA PRO A 77 -8.16 10.04 -1.10
C PRO A 77 -6.64 10.17 -1.16
N ALA A 78 -6.01 9.32 -1.97
CA ALA A 78 -4.57 9.40 -2.26
C ALA A 78 -4.20 10.70 -2.95
N VAL A 79 -3.06 11.29 -2.57
CA VAL A 79 -2.51 12.51 -3.16
C VAL A 79 -2.03 12.24 -4.58
N ILE A 80 -1.39 11.08 -4.80
CA ILE A 80 -0.83 10.69 -6.07
C ILE A 80 -1.87 9.89 -6.86
N SER A 81 -2.26 10.42 -8.03
CA SER A 81 -3.05 9.68 -9.01
C SER A 81 -2.16 8.76 -9.85
N ASP A 82 -2.60 7.52 -10.04
CA ASP A 82 -1.86 6.52 -10.80
C ASP A 82 -1.80 6.88 -12.29
N ASP A 83 -2.84 7.54 -12.82
CA ASP A 83 -2.93 7.95 -14.23
C ASP A 83 -1.87 8.99 -14.64
N LEU A 84 -1.28 9.68 -13.65
CA LEU A 84 -0.25 10.70 -13.87
C LEU A 84 1.17 10.16 -13.69
N CYS A 85 1.31 8.85 -13.41
CA CYS A 85 2.58 8.26 -13.03
C CYS A 85 2.98 7.14 -13.99
N ASP A 86 4.26 7.09 -14.34
CA ASP A 86 4.86 5.87 -14.86
C ASP A 86 5.13 4.93 -13.68
N LEU A 87 4.27 3.92 -13.50
CA LEU A 87 4.38 2.92 -12.44
C LEU A 87 5.09 1.63 -12.90
N ARG A 88 5.74 1.62 -14.06
CA ARG A 88 6.47 0.44 -14.53
C ARG A 88 7.59 0.11 -13.54
N LEU A 89 7.58 -1.14 -13.10
CA LEU A 89 8.64 -1.73 -12.31
C LEU A 89 9.62 -2.38 -13.29
N SER A 90 10.92 -2.23 -13.02
CA SER A 90 11.91 -2.81 -13.92
C SER A 90 11.91 -4.33 -13.81
N GLU A 91 11.44 -5.00 -14.85
CA GLU A 91 11.43 -6.47 -14.97
C GLU A 91 12.84 -7.06 -14.81
N SER A 92 13.88 -6.33 -15.23
CA SER A 92 15.27 -6.75 -15.07
C SER A 92 15.73 -6.86 -13.62
N THR A 93 15.06 -6.17 -12.68
CA THR A 93 15.26 -6.32 -11.23
C THR A 93 14.65 -7.64 -10.79
N GLN A 94 13.39 -7.89 -11.16
CA GLN A 94 12.66 -9.11 -10.84
C GLN A 94 13.45 -10.35 -11.33
N GLN A 95 13.81 -10.37 -12.61
CA GLN A 95 14.44 -11.51 -13.24
C GLN A 95 15.85 -11.80 -12.69
N ARG A 96 16.70 -10.78 -12.51
CA ARG A 96 18.03 -10.97 -11.89
C ARG A 96 17.94 -11.54 -10.48
N TYR A 97 16.98 -11.11 -9.68
CA TYR A 97 16.85 -11.60 -8.31
C TYR A 97 16.33 -13.03 -8.26
N PHE A 98 15.28 -13.38 -9.02
CA PHE A 98 14.77 -14.75 -9.04
C PHE A 98 15.75 -15.74 -9.68
N GLU A 99 16.52 -15.33 -10.70
CA GLU A 99 17.56 -16.18 -11.30
C GLU A 99 18.78 -16.36 -10.39
N SER A 100 19.10 -15.37 -9.54
CA SER A 100 20.20 -15.47 -8.56
C SER A 100 19.80 -16.20 -7.28
N TYR A 101 18.51 -16.46 -7.08
CA TYR A 101 17.97 -16.97 -5.82
C TYR A 101 18.21 -18.47 -5.50
N PRO A 102 18.78 -19.32 -6.38
CA PRO A 102 19.12 -20.69 -5.97
C PRO A 102 20.60 -21.05 -6.17
N ARG A 103 21.55 -20.39 -5.47
CA ARG A 103 22.92 -20.95 -5.35
C ARG A 103 23.72 -20.71 -4.08
N GLN A 104 23.42 -19.72 -3.24
CA GLN A 104 24.12 -19.50 -1.97
C GLN A 104 23.24 -18.71 -0.99
N ALA A 105 22.45 -19.42 -0.19
CA ALA A 105 21.53 -18.84 0.80
C ALA A 105 22.22 -18.21 2.03
N ILE A 106 23.49 -17.77 1.96
CA ILE A 106 24.24 -17.32 3.15
C ILE A 106 24.89 -15.92 2.98
N GLU A 107 25.03 -15.36 1.78
CA GLU A 107 25.73 -14.07 1.60
C GLU A 107 25.03 -13.12 0.62
N LEU A 108 23.71 -12.94 0.75
CA LEU A 108 23.07 -11.80 0.11
C LEU A 108 23.67 -10.52 0.71
N GLN A 109 24.53 -9.82 -0.05
CA GLN A 109 25.00 -8.48 0.30
C GLN A 109 23.79 -7.61 0.68
N ALA A 110 23.90 -6.79 1.73
CA ALA A 110 22.78 -5.98 2.25
C ALA A 110 22.04 -5.20 1.15
N ASP A 111 22.77 -4.73 0.14
CA ASP A 111 22.25 -3.99 -1.02
C ASP A 111 21.28 -4.82 -1.89
N SER A 112 21.54 -6.12 -2.04
CA SER A 112 20.70 -7.04 -2.82
C SER A 112 19.36 -7.34 -2.14
N ARG A 113 19.37 -7.50 -0.81
CA ARG A 113 18.16 -7.73 -0.01
C ARG A 113 17.29 -6.47 0.05
N ASP A 114 17.91 -5.30 0.25
CA ASP A 114 17.23 -4.00 0.29
C ASP A 114 16.47 -3.71 -1.02
N THR A 115 17.08 -4.07 -2.15
CA THR A 115 16.48 -3.89 -3.47
C THR A 115 15.27 -4.79 -3.71
N LEU A 116 15.32 -6.05 -3.25
CA LEU A 116 14.20 -7.00 -3.37
C LEU A 116 13.02 -6.60 -2.47
N GLU A 117 13.27 -6.27 -1.21
CA GLU A 117 12.23 -5.77 -0.30
C GLU A 117 11.55 -4.53 -0.88
N THR A 118 12.34 -3.55 -1.35
CA THR A 118 11.83 -2.34 -2.00
C THR A 118 11.00 -2.66 -3.25
N PHE A 119 11.36 -3.68 -4.03
CA PHE A 119 10.56 -4.14 -5.16
C PHE A 119 9.22 -4.72 -4.72
N LEU A 120 9.19 -5.56 -3.68
CA LEU A 120 7.97 -6.14 -3.13
C LEU A 120 7.02 -5.08 -2.57
N TYR A 121 7.54 -4.11 -1.82
CA TYR A 121 6.77 -2.97 -1.31
C TYR A 121 6.11 -2.19 -2.44
N ARG A 122 6.85 -1.88 -3.52
CA ARG A 122 6.30 -1.14 -4.67
C ARG A 122 5.15 -1.89 -5.33
N ARG A 123 5.29 -3.21 -5.54
CA ARG A 123 4.19 -4.04 -6.07
C ARG A 123 2.97 -4.03 -5.16
N LEU A 124 3.18 -4.19 -3.86
CA LEU A 124 2.08 -4.17 -2.89
C LEU A 124 1.38 -2.80 -2.85
N SER A 125 2.13 -1.69 -2.96
CA SER A 125 1.55 -0.34 -3.04
C SER A 125 0.67 -0.13 -4.28
N ILE A 126 1.00 -0.77 -5.40
CA ILE A 126 0.13 -0.76 -6.59
C ILE A 126 -1.19 -1.50 -6.29
N ILE A 127 -1.13 -2.64 -5.61
CA ILE A 127 -2.33 -3.38 -5.18
C ILE A 127 -3.16 -2.56 -4.19
N LYS A 128 -2.52 -1.91 -3.19
CA LYS A 128 -3.16 -0.96 -2.27
C LYS A 128 -3.89 0.14 -3.03
N SER A 129 -3.27 0.74 -4.04
CA SER A 129 -3.90 1.78 -4.87
C SER A 129 -5.13 1.27 -5.62
N LYS A 130 -5.05 0.08 -6.22
CA LYS A 130 -6.19 -0.56 -6.88
C LYS A 130 -7.32 -0.85 -5.89
N ALA A 131 -7.01 -1.28 -4.66
CA ALA A 131 -8.01 -1.48 -3.61
C ALA A 131 -8.73 -0.17 -3.26
N ILE A 132 -7.99 0.92 -3.05
CA ILE A 132 -8.57 2.26 -2.83
C ILE A 132 -9.55 2.62 -3.96
N GLN A 133 -9.11 2.49 -5.22
CA GLN A 133 -9.92 2.90 -6.38
C GLN A 133 -11.13 1.99 -6.62
N LYS A 134 -10.96 0.67 -6.51
CA LYS A 134 -11.99 -0.32 -6.90
C LYS A 134 -12.95 -0.69 -5.78
N LEU A 135 -12.57 -0.50 -4.52
CA LEU A 135 -13.39 -0.87 -3.36
C LEU A 135 -13.85 0.34 -2.56
N TYR A 136 -13.09 1.43 -2.53
CA TYR A 136 -13.33 2.56 -1.62
C TYR A 136 -13.54 3.92 -2.30
N SER A 137 -13.47 4.01 -3.63
CA SER A 137 -13.79 5.24 -4.34
C SER A 137 -15.30 5.53 -4.30
N PRO A 138 -15.72 6.81 -4.42
CA PRO A 138 -17.14 7.17 -4.48
C PRO A 138 -17.92 6.42 -5.56
N VAL A 139 -17.28 6.15 -6.70
CA VAL A 139 -17.86 5.38 -7.80
C VAL A 139 -18.02 3.91 -7.42
N SER A 140 -17.02 3.32 -6.76
CA SER A 140 -17.09 1.93 -6.30
C SER A 140 -18.12 1.69 -5.20
N LEU A 141 -18.45 2.74 -4.42
CA LEU A 141 -19.49 2.68 -3.40
C LEU A 141 -20.89 2.44 -4.00
N GLN A 142 -21.09 2.79 -5.27
CA GLN A 142 -22.37 2.66 -5.98
C GLN A 142 -22.41 1.42 -6.90
N MET A 143 -21.39 0.57 -6.87
CA MET A 143 -21.35 -0.64 -7.69
C MET A 143 -22.30 -1.72 -7.14
N SER A 144 -22.92 -2.48 -8.04
CA SER A 144 -23.73 -3.64 -7.65
C SER A 144 -22.88 -4.72 -6.96
N SER A 145 -23.49 -5.51 -6.08
CA SER A 145 -22.84 -6.63 -5.37
C SER A 145 -22.06 -7.56 -6.30
N ALA A 146 -22.61 -7.88 -7.48
CA ALA A 146 -21.92 -8.72 -8.46
C ALA A 146 -20.61 -8.09 -8.97
N LYS A 147 -20.62 -6.78 -9.30
CA LYS A 147 -19.42 -6.06 -9.75
C LYS A 147 -18.42 -5.89 -8.61
N LEU A 148 -18.90 -5.67 -7.38
CA LEU A 148 -18.05 -5.55 -6.19
C LEU A 148 -17.34 -6.88 -5.89
N LEU A 149 -18.06 -8.01 -5.86
CA LEU A 149 -17.48 -9.34 -5.66
C LEU A 149 -16.46 -9.68 -6.74
N HIS A 150 -16.70 -9.28 -7.99
CA HIS A 150 -15.73 -9.44 -9.07
C HIS A 150 -14.44 -8.64 -8.82
N SER A 151 -14.55 -7.39 -8.37
CA SER A 151 -13.39 -6.58 -7.99
C SER A 151 -12.62 -7.18 -6.81
N ILE A 152 -13.32 -7.72 -5.81
CA ILE A 152 -12.72 -8.38 -4.64
C ILE A 152 -11.93 -9.61 -5.08
N ARG A 153 -12.52 -10.51 -5.87
CA ARG A 153 -11.85 -11.71 -6.39
C ARG A 153 -10.59 -11.37 -7.19
N LYS A 154 -10.67 -10.38 -8.09
CA LYS A 154 -9.50 -9.93 -8.85
C LYS A 154 -8.39 -9.39 -7.95
N LEU A 155 -8.73 -8.64 -6.90
CA LEU A 155 -7.74 -8.12 -5.97
C LEU A 155 -7.13 -9.22 -5.10
N ASP A 156 -7.92 -10.21 -4.69
CA ASP A 156 -7.46 -11.39 -3.95
C ASP A 156 -6.47 -12.22 -4.80
N GLU A 157 -6.82 -12.49 -6.07
CA GLU A 157 -5.93 -13.15 -7.03
C GLU A 157 -4.61 -12.38 -7.24
N GLU A 158 -4.67 -11.05 -7.40
CA GLU A 158 -3.47 -10.22 -7.55
C GLU A 158 -2.60 -10.22 -6.27
N LEU A 159 -3.24 -10.16 -5.10
CA LEU A 159 -2.58 -10.15 -3.79
C LEU A 159 -1.92 -11.51 -3.50
N GLU A 160 -2.61 -12.59 -3.78
CA GLU A 160 -2.09 -13.95 -3.65
C GLU A 160 -0.97 -14.21 -4.67
N GLY A 161 -1.12 -13.75 -5.91
CA GLY A 161 -0.04 -13.80 -6.91
C GLY A 161 1.19 -12.98 -6.50
N TRP A 162 1.01 -11.87 -5.78
CA TRP A 162 2.12 -11.15 -5.15
C TRP A 162 2.75 -11.95 -4.01
N ARG A 163 1.95 -12.53 -3.10
CA ARG A 163 2.45 -13.31 -1.96
C ARG A 163 3.23 -14.55 -2.42
N SER A 164 2.68 -15.29 -3.39
CA SER A 164 3.31 -16.47 -3.98
C SER A 164 4.60 -16.16 -4.74
N SER A 165 4.85 -14.90 -5.11
CA SER A 165 6.12 -14.49 -5.70
C SER A 165 7.22 -14.22 -4.67
N ILE A 166 6.91 -14.22 -3.37
CA ILE A 166 7.92 -13.99 -2.32
C ILE A 166 8.65 -15.32 -2.05
N PRO A 167 9.99 -15.36 -2.11
CA PRO A 167 10.76 -16.53 -1.72
C PRO A 167 10.45 -16.98 -0.29
N ALA A 168 10.46 -18.29 -0.05
CA ALA A 168 10.09 -18.90 1.23
C ALA A 168 10.93 -18.40 2.41
N GLU A 169 12.17 -18.00 2.13
CA GLU A 169 13.17 -17.50 3.06
C GLU A 169 12.89 -16.06 3.53
N LEU A 170 12.06 -15.31 2.79
CA LEU A 170 11.60 -13.96 3.15
C LEU A 170 10.21 -13.97 3.78
N LEU A 171 9.49 -15.08 3.68
CA LEU A 171 8.28 -15.28 4.45
C LEU A 171 8.71 -15.57 5.89
N LEU A 172 8.32 -14.70 6.84
CA LEU A 172 8.41 -15.05 8.25
C LEU A 172 7.72 -16.38 8.44
N VAL A 173 8.48 -17.32 8.99
CA VAL A 173 8.15 -18.75 9.15
C VAL A 173 6.66 -18.92 9.38
N SER A 174 6.00 -19.54 8.41
CA SER A 174 4.60 -19.97 8.48
C SER A 174 4.48 -21.14 9.46
N SER A 175 4.73 -20.91 10.75
CA SER A 175 4.19 -21.69 11.84
C SER A 175 4.48 -20.98 13.15
N VAL A 176 3.43 -20.93 13.97
CA VAL A 176 3.45 -20.56 15.38
C VAL A 176 4.31 -21.58 16.15
N GLN A 177 5.62 -21.51 15.99
CA GLN A 177 6.59 -21.99 16.95
C GLN A 177 7.36 -20.77 17.39
N TRP A 178 6.74 -20.01 18.29
CA TRP A 178 7.48 -19.04 19.10
C TRP A 178 8.69 -19.78 19.69
N PRO A 179 9.93 -19.32 19.42
CA PRO A 179 11.10 -19.94 20.01
C PRO A 179 10.90 -19.93 21.52
N ASN A 180 11.11 -21.08 22.16
CA ASN A 180 11.04 -21.19 23.62
C ASN A 180 11.97 -20.16 24.25
N GLN A 181 11.41 -19.04 24.75
CA GLN A 181 11.95 -18.07 25.71
C GLN A 181 13.41 -17.60 25.56
N ASN A 182 14.08 -17.84 24.42
CA ASN A 182 15.43 -17.37 24.17
C ASN A 182 15.38 -16.14 23.26
N TYR A 183 15.60 -14.97 23.86
CA TYR A 183 15.73 -13.68 23.19
C TYR A 183 16.83 -13.67 22.09
N GLN A 184 17.70 -14.67 22.05
CA GLN A 184 18.72 -14.85 21.01
C GLN A 184 18.12 -15.27 19.65
N ASP A 185 16.92 -15.86 19.63
CA ASP A 185 16.21 -16.23 18.41
C ASP A 185 15.41 -15.06 17.81
N LEU A 186 15.34 -13.89 18.49
CA LEU A 186 14.77 -12.67 17.92
C LEU A 186 15.52 -12.21 16.65
N HIS A 187 16.81 -12.55 16.52
CA HIS A 187 17.58 -12.30 15.30
C HIS A 187 17.08 -13.13 14.10
N GLN A 188 16.27 -14.17 14.34
CA GLN A 188 15.60 -14.99 13.32
C GLN A 188 14.19 -14.48 12.97
N LEU A 189 13.61 -13.50 13.68
CA LEU A 189 12.28 -12.94 13.41
C LEU A 189 12.19 -12.09 12.13
N GLY A 190 13.15 -12.25 11.23
CA GLY A 190 13.28 -11.42 10.05
C GLY A 190 13.66 -9.98 10.37
N SER A 191 14.05 -9.23 9.34
CA SER A 191 14.32 -7.80 9.50
C SER A 191 13.02 -7.07 9.89
N MET A 192 13.11 -5.91 10.56
CA MET A 192 11.94 -5.05 10.84
C MET A 192 11.10 -4.80 9.57
N ARG A 193 11.76 -4.70 8.41
CA ARG A 193 11.11 -4.50 7.12
C ARG A 193 10.37 -5.74 6.62
N GLN A 194 10.78 -6.95 7.00
CA GLN A 194 10.05 -8.18 6.67
C GLN A 194 8.77 -8.28 7.52
N ILE A 195 8.87 -7.94 8.81
CA ILE A 195 7.70 -7.85 9.70
C ILE A 195 6.71 -6.82 9.16
N GLU A 196 7.18 -5.61 8.82
CA GLU A 196 6.35 -4.56 8.25
C GLU A 196 5.67 -4.99 6.95
N LEU A 197 6.39 -5.68 6.05
CA LEU A 197 5.84 -6.14 4.77
C LEU A 197 4.72 -7.17 4.96
N GLN A 198 4.88 -8.07 5.93
CA GLN A 198 3.85 -9.06 6.26
C GLN A 198 2.62 -8.44 6.92
N LEU A 199 2.83 -7.52 7.87
CA LEU A 199 1.72 -6.78 8.47
C LEU A 199 0.95 -6.00 7.40
N ASP A 200 1.67 -5.39 6.46
CA ASP A 200 1.10 -4.73 5.31
C ASP A 200 0.27 -5.69 4.45
N TYR A 201 0.77 -6.89 4.16
CA TYR A 201 0.01 -7.91 3.43
C TYR A 201 -1.30 -8.27 4.13
N TYR A 202 -1.26 -8.61 5.41
CA TYR A 202 -2.46 -8.99 6.17
C TYR A 202 -3.44 -7.83 6.29
N TYR A 203 -2.93 -6.59 6.39
CA TYR A 203 -3.74 -5.40 6.35
C TYR A 203 -4.46 -5.26 4.99
N VAL A 204 -3.75 -5.42 3.86
CA VAL A 204 -4.37 -5.37 2.52
C VAL A 204 -5.42 -6.48 2.36
N LEU A 205 -5.11 -7.70 2.81
CA LEU A 205 -6.06 -8.81 2.80
C LEU A 205 -7.32 -8.46 3.58
N ALA A 206 -7.17 -7.96 4.80
CA ALA A 206 -8.28 -7.59 5.67
C ALA A 206 -9.17 -6.52 5.01
N ILE A 207 -8.60 -5.43 4.48
CA ILE A 207 -9.43 -4.39 3.83
C ILE A 207 -10.15 -4.93 2.59
N VAL A 208 -9.51 -5.78 1.77
CA VAL A 208 -10.16 -6.36 0.59
C VAL A 208 -11.37 -7.20 0.98
N HIS A 209 -11.24 -8.03 2.02
CA HIS A 209 -12.33 -8.88 2.51
C HIS A 209 -13.39 -8.10 3.31
N CYS A 210 -13.03 -7.01 3.99
CA CYS A 210 -14.00 -6.14 4.65
C CYS A 210 -15.00 -5.52 3.66
N ALA A 211 -14.62 -5.33 2.39
CA ALA A 211 -15.55 -4.84 1.38
C ALA A 211 -16.73 -5.79 1.11
N ILE A 212 -16.63 -7.08 1.46
CA ILE A 212 -17.70 -8.08 1.30
C ILE A 212 -18.94 -7.71 2.14
N GLY A 213 -18.77 -7.09 3.32
CA GLY A 213 -19.89 -6.72 4.19
C GLY A 213 -20.94 -5.85 3.49
N ARG A 214 -20.53 -5.06 2.49
CA ARG A 214 -21.44 -4.24 1.67
C ARG A 214 -22.33 -5.06 0.75
N CYS A 215 -21.88 -6.22 0.27
CA CYS A 215 -22.72 -7.12 -0.51
C CYS A 215 -23.84 -7.74 0.34
N MET A 216 -23.60 -7.94 1.63
CA MET A 216 -24.56 -8.54 2.55
C MET A 216 -25.67 -7.55 2.95
N ALA A 217 -25.35 -6.26 3.05
CA ALA A 217 -26.33 -5.20 3.32
C ALA A 217 -27.42 -5.11 2.22
N ASP A 218 -27.05 -5.39 0.96
CA ASP A 218 -28.01 -5.43 -0.16
C ASP A 218 -28.93 -6.66 -0.11
N ILE A 219 -28.51 -7.75 0.56
CA ILE A 219 -29.25 -9.02 0.64
C ILE A 219 -30.18 -9.06 1.87
N ASN A 220 -29.75 -8.46 2.99
CA ASN A 220 -30.51 -8.41 4.24
C ASN A 220 -30.58 -6.97 4.79
N PRO A 221 -31.56 -6.15 4.35
CA PRO A 221 -31.72 -4.79 4.85
C PRO A 221 -32.26 -4.72 6.30
N ALA A 222 -32.65 -5.87 6.89
CA ALA A 222 -33.32 -5.96 8.19
C ALA A 222 -32.39 -6.09 9.41
N GLU A 223 -31.08 -6.34 9.23
CA GLU A 223 -30.10 -6.39 10.33
C GLU A 223 -28.81 -5.63 9.98
N PRO A 224 -28.82 -4.29 10.11
CA PRO A 224 -27.64 -3.48 9.78
C PRO A 224 -26.54 -3.48 10.86
N GLU A 225 -26.74 -4.09 12.03
CA GLU A 225 -25.86 -3.83 13.20
C GLU A 225 -25.07 -5.04 13.72
N GLY A 226 -25.47 -6.28 13.42
CA GLY A 226 -24.91 -7.47 14.10
C GLY A 226 -23.60 -8.03 13.53
N ILE A 227 -23.36 -7.91 12.22
CA ILE A 227 -22.23 -8.58 11.54
C ILE A 227 -21.18 -7.55 11.05
N LEU A 228 -21.56 -6.27 11.01
CA LEU A 228 -20.69 -5.16 10.62
C LEU A 228 -19.64 -4.80 11.69
N LEU A 229 -19.83 -5.19 12.97
CA LEU A 229 -18.93 -4.75 14.05
C LEU A 229 -17.50 -5.30 13.94
N VAL A 230 -17.29 -6.53 13.46
CA VAL A 230 -15.93 -7.12 13.36
C VAL A 230 -15.20 -6.66 12.10
N SER A 231 -15.95 -6.27 11.05
CA SER A 231 -15.39 -5.77 9.78
C SER A 231 -15.24 -4.24 9.74
N MET A 232 -16.09 -3.49 10.45
CA MET A 232 -16.05 -2.01 10.51
C MET A 232 -15.09 -1.44 11.55
N CYS A 233 -14.73 -2.18 12.60
CA CYS A 233 -14.01 -1.60 13.74
C CYS A 233 -12.60 -1.08 13.42
N PHE A 234 -11.95 -1.52 12.33
CA PHE A 234 -10.64 -1.01 11.92
C PHE A 234 -10.63 -0.18 10.63
N ALA A 235 -11.63 -0.32 9.74
CA ALA A 235 -11.63 0.36 8.44
C ALA A 235 -12.68 1.47 8.29
N CYS A 236 -13.77 1.44 9.07
CA CYS A 236 -14.93 2.30 8.78
C CYS A 236 -15.09 3.51 9.71
N HIS A 237 -14.42 3.53 10.88
CA HIS A 237 -14.47 4.71 11.75
C HIS A 237 -13.80 5.94 11.11
N THR A 238 -12.80 5.74 10.24
CA THR A 238 -12.12 6.81 9.51
C THR A 238 -12.83 7.24 8.22
N ILE A 239 -13.57 6.34 7.55
CA ILE A 239 -14.27 6.65 6.30
C ILE A 239 -15.67 7.25 6.55
N SER A 240 -16.32 6.92 7.67
CA SER A 240 -17.68 7.40 7.97
C SER A 240 -17.75 8.88 8.36
N HIS A 241 -16.61 9.53 8.67
CA HIS A 241 -16.58 10.95 9.03
C HIS A 241 -16.60 11.92 7.82
N VAL A 242 -16.62 11.41 6.57
CA VAL A 242 -16.62 12.26 5.35
C VAL A 242 -18.02 12.43 4.74
N ARG A 243 -19.11 11.94 5.36
CA ARG A 243 -20.47 12.31 4.94
C ARG A 243 -21.38 12.68 6.10
N PHE A 244 -22.01 13.85 5.94
CA PHE A 244 -23.03 14.51 6.76
C PHE A 244 -22.56 15.34 7.95
N ASN A 245 -21.85 16.43 7.65
CA ASN A 245 -22.08 17.69 8.35
C ASN A 245 -21.83 18.85 7.38
N ASP A 246 -22.78 19.05 6.46
CA ASP A 246 -22.85 20.23 5.59
C ASP A 246 -23.90 21.19 6.20
N PRO A 247 -23.52 22.23 6.96
CA PRO A 247 -24.47 23.16 7.57
C PRO A 247 -25.09 24.15 6.56
N PHE A 248 -24.83 24.00 5.25
CA PHE A 248 -25.29 24.92 4.22
C PHE A 248 -26.56 24.51 3.46
N LEU A 249 -27.17 23.36 3.79
CA LEU A 249 -28.41 22.87 3.15
C LEU A 249 -29.68 22.99 4.01
N GLN A 250 -29.64 23.67 5.16
CA GLN A 250 -30.83 24.07 5.91
C GLN A 250 -31.16 25.54 5.67
N ARG A 251 -31.79 25.86 4.54
CA ARG A 251 -32.62 27.07 4.43
C ARG A 251 -34.08 26.68 4.61
N PRO A 252 -34.84 27.33 5.51
CA PRO A 252 -36.28 27.13 5.59
C PRO A 252 -36.96 27.74 4.37
N GLN A 253 -37.84 26.98 3.73
CA GLN A 253 -38.82 27.50 2.79
C GLN A 253 -39.78 28.41 3.56
N ALA A 254 -39.61 29.73 3.42
CA ALA A 254 -40.64 30.68 3.81
C ALA A 254 -41.74 30.65 2.74
N ALA A 255 -42.95 30.30 3.18
CA ALA A 255 -44.17 30.38 2.39
C ALA A 255 -44.43 31.83 1.99
N PHE A 256 -44.62 32.07 0.70
CA PHE A 256 -45.29 33.26 0.19
C PHE A 256 -46.79 32.95 0.08
N SER A 257 -47.57 33.59 0.94
CA SER A 257 -48.98 33.94 0.73
C SER A 257 -49.22 35.24 1.46
#